data_AF-A0A948I3R8-F1
#
_entry.id   AF-A0A948I3R8-F1
#
_cell.length_a   1.000
_cell.length_b   1.000
_cell.length_c   1.000
_cell.angle_alpha   90.00
_cell.angle_beta   90.00
_cell.angle_gamma   90.00
#
_symmetry.space_group_name_H-M   'P 1'
#
loop_
_entity.id
_entity.type
_entity.pdbx_description
1 polymer ?
#
loop_
_entity_poly.entity_id
_entity_poly.type
_entity_poly.pdbx_seq_one_letter_code
_entity_poly.pdbx_strand_id
1 'polypeptide(L)'
;MLPSHGRYAYTPIIGRPDYHWPGGKRLAVYIALNLEHFAFGEGLGAELAPGGPQPDVLNYAWRDYGNRVGAWRMLEVFDAL
;
A
#
# COMPACT_ATOMS: atom_id res chain seq x y z
N MET A 1 34.68 7.49 8.01
CA MET A 1 33.27 7.45 8.46
C MET A 1 32.48 6.54 7.53
N LEU A 2 31.47 5.83 8.04
CA LEU A 2 30.58 5.02 7.20
C LEU A 2 29.62 5.92 6.41
N PRO A 3 29.27 5.58 5.16
CA PRO A 3 28.21 6.26 4.42
C PRO A 3 26.88 6.23 5.20
N SER A 4 26.19 7.36 5.27
CA SER A 4 24.85 7.46 5.87
C SER A 4 23.84 7.93 4.84
N HIS A 5 22.55 7.61 5.03
CA HIS A 5 21.51 7.95 4.07
C HIS A 5 21.12 9.44 4.06
N GLY A 6 21.50 10.22 5.09
CA GLY A 6 21.24 11.67 5.16
C GLY A 6 19.77 12.11 5.26
N ARG A 7 18.84 11.17 5.47
CA ARG A 7 17.38 11.47 5.50
C ARG A 7 16.86 11.84 6.90
N TYR A 8 17.47 11.32 7.96
CA TYR A 8 17.12 11.57 9.35
C TYR A 8 18.26 11.14 10.27
N ALA A 9 18.32 11.73 11.47
CA ALA A 9 19.32 11.39 12.48
C ALA A 9 19.02 10.03 13.14
N TYR A 10 20.07 9.37 13.63
CA TYR A 10 19.90 8.17 14.45
C TYR A 10 19.30 8.53 15.82
N THR A 11 18.25 7.82 16.21
CA THR A 11 17.70 7.86 17.57
C THR A 11 17.51 6.43 18.07
N PRO A 12 18.16 6.03 19.18
CA PRO A 12 17.98 4.70 19.76
C PRO A 12 16.58 4.58 20.35
N ILE A 13 16.06 3.35 20.47
CA ILE A 13 14.69 3.11 20.96
C ILE A 13 14.44 3.67 22.37
N ILE A 14 15.47 3.64 23.24
CA ILE A 14 15.41 4.20 24.60
C ILE A 14 15.43 5.74 24.64
N GLY A 15 15.81 6.39 23.54
CA GLY A 15 15.87 7.85 23.41
C GLY A 15 14.66 8.44 22.68
N ARG A 16 13.66 7.63 22.34
CA ARG A 16 12.46 8.12 21.68
C ARG A 16 11.53 8.78 22.71
N PRO A 17 11.09 10.02 22.47
CA PRO A 17 10.08 10.67 23.33
C PRO A 17 8.76 9.88 23.31
N ASP A 18 8.03 9.97 24.43
CA ASP A 18 6.71 9.36 24.57
C ASP A 18 5.65 10.27 23.93
N TYR A 19 4.76 9.68 23.13
CA TYR A 19 3.75 10.40 22.37
C TYR A 19 2.36 9.85 22.66
N HIS A 20 1.41 10.77 22.84
CA HIS A 20 0.01 10.45 23.04
C HIS A 20 -0.82 11.03 21.90
N TRP A 21 -1.70 10.21 21.36
CA TRP A 21 -2.74 10.61 20.41
C TRP A 21 -3.93 11.24 21.16
N PRO A 22 -4.85 11.94 20.45
CA PRO A 22 -6.06 12.47 21.06
C PRO A 22 -6.79 11.46 21.96
N GLY A 23 -7.29 11.93 23.11
CA GLY A 23 -7.92 11.06 24.11
C GLY A 23 -6.94 10.13 24.85
N GLY A 24 -5.64 10.44 24.87
CA GLY A 24 -4.62 9.70 25.62
C GLY A 24 -4.29 8.33 25.04
N LYS A 25 -4.63 8.07 23.77
CA LYS A 25 -4.33 6.78 23.11
C LYS A 25 -2.83 6.67 22.80
N ARG A 26 -2.30 5.45 22.92
CA ARG A 26 -0.88 5.14 22.69
C ARG A 26 -0.59 4.58 21.30
N LEU A 27 -1.63 4.28 20.52
CA LEU A 27 -1.55 3.75 19.16
C LEU A 27 -2.58 4.43 18.29
N ALA A 28 -2.15 4.83 17.09
CA ALA A 28 -3.04 5.17 15.98
C ALA A 28 -2.86 4.13 14.89
N VAL A 29 -3.97 3.69 14.31
CA VAL A 29 -3.99 2.78 13.15
C VAL A 29 -4.58 3.56 11.99
N TYR A 30 -3.87 3.58 10.87
CA TYR A 30 -4.33 4.19 9.63
C TYR A 30 -4.36 3.12 8.54
N ILE A 31 -5.50 2.97 7.88
CA ILE A 31 -5.69 2.06 6.76
C ILE A 31 -5.70 2.91 5.48
N ALA A 32 -4.63 2.79 4.69
CA ALA A 32 -4.55 3.40 3.37
C ALA A 32 -5.02 2.40 2.31
N LEU A 33 -6.15 2.66 1.66
CA LEU A 33 -6.62 1.87 0.52
C LEU A 33 -6.21 2.57 -0.77
N ASN A 34 -5.32 1.95 -1.55
CA ASN A 34 -4.97 2.44 -2.88
C ASN A 34 -6.04 1.99 -3.89
N LEU A 35 -6.47 2.91 -4.75
CA LEU A 35 -7.36 2.64 -5.87
C LEU A 35 -6.61 2.96 -7.16
N GLU A 36 -6.21 1.91 -7.88
CA GLU A 36 -5.40 2.03 -9.09
C GLU A 36 -6.13 1.38 -10.27
N HIS A 37 -6.20 2.10 -11.38
CA HIS A 37 -6.83 1.62 -12.61
C HIS A 37 -5.80 1.57 -13.74
N PHE A 38 -5.76 0.46 -14.46
CA PHE A 38 -4.77 0.20 -15.49
C PHE A 38 -5.45 -0.12 -16.82
N ALA A 39 -4.91 0.41 -17.91
CA ALA A 39 -5.38 0.11 -19.25
C ALA A 39 -4.96 -1.30 -19.68
N PHE A 40 -5.79 -1.97 -20.48
CA PHE A 40 -5.48 -3.29 -21.01
C PHE A 40 -4.46 -3.19 -22.15
N GLY A 41 -3.32 -3.88 -22.03
CA GLY A 41 -2.27 -3.89 -23.04
C GLY A 41 -1.40 -2.63 -23.09
N GLU A 42 -1.58 -1.69 -22.15
CA GLU A 42 -0.86 -0.41 -22.10
C GLU A 42 -0.35 -0.10 -20.69
N GLY A 43 0.71 0.73 -20.64
CA GLY A 43 1.26 1.25 -19.40
C GLY A 43 2.12 0.25 -18.62
N LEU A 44 2.82 0.77 -17.63
CA LEU A 44 3.51 -0.03 -16.62
C LEU A 44 2.54 -0.23 -15.45
N GLY A 45 2.34 -1.47 -15.04
CA GLY A 45 1.64 -1.77 -13.80
C GLY A 45 2.36 -2.86 -13.04
N ALA A 46 1.90 -3.13 -11.81
CA ALA A 46 2.47 -4.20 -11.02
C ALA A 46 2.31 -5.55 -11.75
N GLU A 47 3.37 -6.35 -11.71
CA GLU A 47 3.42 -7.70 -12.25
C GLU A 47 3.50 -8.69 -11.08
N LEU A 48 2.56 -9.63 -11.04
CA LEU A 48 2.55 -10.73 -10.07
C LEU A 48 3.57 -11.81 -10.45
N ALA A 49 3.80 -11.98 -11.74
CA ALA A 49 4.82 -12.84 -12.33
C ALA A 49 5.44 -12.13 -13.54
N PRO A 50 6.68 -12.48 -13.95
CA PRO A 50 7.34 -11.84 -15.09
C PRO A 50 6.42 -11.78 -16.31
N GLY A 51 6.31 -10.59 -16.89
CA GLY A 51 5.35 -10.33 -17.95
C GLY A 51 5.48 -11.25 -19.18
N GLY A 52 4.33 -11.63 -19.73
CA GLY A 52 4.22 -12.45 -20.94
C GLY A 52 4.19 -11.61 -22.24
N PRO A 53 3.93 -12.26 -23.40
CA PRO A 53 3.63 -11.54 -24.63
C PRO A 53 2.45 -10.59 -24.44
N GLN A 54 2.51 -9.43 -25.08
CA GLN A 54 1.43 -8.45 -24.98
C GLN A 54 0.22 -8.85 -25.87
N PRO A 55 -1.02 -8.66 -25.38
CA PRO A 55 -1.35 -8.11 -24.07
C PRO A 55 -1.17 -9.12 -22.93
N ASP A 56 -0.57 -8.69 -21.82
CA ASP A 56 -0.37 -9.53 -20.64
C ASP A 56 -1.67 -9.70 -19.83
N VAL A 57 -2.45 -10.71 -20.22
CA VAL A 57 -3.75 -11.03 -19.62
C VAL A 57 -3.61 -11.43 -18.16
N LEU A 58 -2.58 -12.19 -17.79
CA LEU A 58 -2.39 -12.67 -16.42
C LEU A 58 -2.23 -11.49 -15.48
N ASN A 59 -1.30 -10.60 -15.79
CA ASN A 59 -1.02 -9.45 -14.94
C ASN A 59 -2.15 -8.42 -14.98
N TYR A 60 -2.90 -8.31 -16.08
CA TYR A 60 -4.08 -7.45 -16.12
C TYR A 60 -5.23 -7.97 -15.26
N ALA A 61 -5.57 -9.27 -15.37
CA ALA A 61 -6.80 -9.82 -14.81
C ALA A 61 -6.90 -9.69 -13.28
N TRP A 62 -5.79 -9.86 -12.55
CA TRP A 62 -5.82 -9.72 -11.09
C TRP A 62 -5.99 -8.26 -10.64
N ARG A 63 -5.44 -7.30 -11.40
CA ARG A 63 -5.65 -5.85 -11.16
C ARG A 63 -7.10 -5.47 -11.43
N ASP A 64 -7.66 -5.97 -12.52
CA ASP A 64 -9.06 -5.76 -12.88
C ASP A 64 -9.99 -6.37 -11.82
N TYR A 65 -9.67 -7.55 -11.30
CA TYR A 65 -10.39 -8.14 -10.17
C TYR A 65 -10.40 -7.20 -8.93
N GLY A 66 -9.27 -6.55 -8.64
CA GLY A 66 -9.19 -5.54 -7.57
C GLY A 66 -10.25 -4.44 -7.72
N ASN A 67 -10.40 -3.88 -8.92
CA ASN A 67 -11.38 -2.82 -9.19
C ASN A 67 -12.83 -3.32 -9.29
N ARG A 68 -13.05 -4.53 -9.82
CA ARG A 68 -14.39 -5.06 -10.06
C ARG A 68 -15.00 -5.78 -8.88
N VAL A 69 -14.18 -6.32 -7.97
CA VAL A 69 -14.62 -7.13 -6.84
C VAL A 69 -13.96 -6.70 -5.54
N GLY A 70 -12.63 -6.55 -5.54
CA GLY A 70 -11.85 -6.28 -4.33
C GLY A 70 -12.28 -4.99 -3.62
N ALA A 71 -12.38 -3.89 -4.37
CA ALA A 71 -12.74 -2.58 -3.83
C ALA A 71 -14.11 -2.59 -3.13
N TRP A 72 -15.10 -3.25 -3.72
CA TRP A 72 -16.46 -3.34 -3.17
C TRP A 72 -16.50 -4.19 -1.90
N ARG A 73 -15.78 -5.31 -1.87
CA ARG A 73 -15.67 -6.12 -0.65
C ARG A 73 -14.95 -5.38 0.47
N MET A 74 -13.93 -4.59 0.15
CA MET A 74 -13.25 -3.77 1.14
C MET A 74 -14.16 -2.67 1.68
N LEU A 75 -14.97 -2.04 0.82
CA LEU A 75 -15.98 -1.08 1.24
C LEU A 75 -16.97 -1.70 2.22
N GLU A 76 -17.53 -2.87 1.89
CA GLU A 76 -18.45 -3.61 2.77
C GLU A 76 -17.83 -3.94 4.14
N VAL A 77 -16.56 -4.34 4.17
CA VAL A 77 -15.85 -4.63 5.43
C VAL A 77 -15.66 -3.35 6.25
N PHE A 78 -15.29 -2.24 5.63
CA PHE A 78 -15.07 -0.98 6.35
C PHE A 78 -16.37 -0.36 6.86
N ASP A 79 -17.46 -0.49 6.12
CA ASP A 79 -18.79 -0.02 6.57
C ASP A 79 -19.32 -0.83 7.78
N ALA A 80 -18.80 -2.04 8.00
CA ALA A 80 -19.19 -2.91 9.11
C ALA A 80 -18.36 -2.72 10.40
N LEU A 81 -17.33 -1.86 10.39
CA LEU A 81 -16.47 -1.57 11.56
C LEU A 81 -16.98 -0.37 12.37
#